data_AF-X1SC11-F1
#
_entry.id   AF-X1SC11-F1
#
_cell.length_a   1.000
_cell.length_b   1.000
_cell.length_c   1.000
_cell.angle_alpha   90.00
_cell.angle_beta   90.00
_cell.angle_gamma   90.00
#
_symmetry.space_group_name_H-M   'P 1'
#
loop_
_entity.id
_entity.type
_entity.pdbx_description
1 polymer ?
#
loop_
_entity_poly.entity_id
_entity_poly.type
_entity_poly.pdbx_seq_one_letter_code
_entity_poly.pdbx_strand_id
1 'polypeptide(L)' 'MGSVKDLTVIEKPLKNKSGRGRFIFSDRYSVFDWGEMPDHISDKGKSLCISAAYFFEKLESMGIKTHY' A
#
# COMPACT_ATOMS: atom_id res chain seq x y z
N MET A 1 6.64 -10.18 3.95
CA MET A 1 6.08 -9.92 2.60
C MET A 1 4.57 -9.87 2.77
N GLY A 2 3.91 -8.79 2.38
CA GLY A 2 2.46 -8.68 2.56
C GLY A 2 1.72 -9.38 1.43
N SER A 3 0.48 -9.82 1.67
CA SER A 3 -0.32 -10.54 0.68
C SER A 3 -0.49 -9.75 -0.62
N VAL A 4 -0.74 -8.44 -0.52
CA VAL A 4 -1.07 -7.57 -1.67
C VAL A 4 -0.12 -6.37 -1.85
N LYS A 5 0.80 -6.16 -0.92
CA LYS A 5 1.73 -5.03 -0.93
C LYS A 5 3.06 -5.43 -0.32
N ASP A 6 4.13 -4.93 -0.93
CA ASP A 6 5.49 -5.01 -0.39
C ASP A 6 5.92 -3.66 0.16
N LEU A 7 6.67 -3.66 1.26
CA LEU A 7 7.16 -2.44 1.91
C LEU A 7 8.67 -2.34 1.72
N THR A 8 9.11 -1.29 1.03
CA THR A 8 10.51 -0.88 1.02
C THR A 8 10.72 0.22 2.04
N VAL A 9 11.61 0.00 3.01
CA VAL A 9 11.99 1.04 3.97
C VAL A 9 12.98 1.99 3.29
N ILE A 10 12.59 3.25 3.13
CA ILE A 10 13.45 4.31 2.60
C ILE A 10 14.25 4.93 3.76
N GLU A 11 13.57 5.23 4.86
CA GLU A 11 14.17 5.75 6.08
C GLU A 11 13.69 4.91 7.27
N LYS A 12 14.63 4.38 8.06
CA LYS A 12 14.27 3.59 9.24
C LYS A 12 13.66 4.49 10.31
N PRO A 13 12.67 4.01 11.08
CA PRO A 13 12.18 4.72 12.24
C PRO A 13 13.26 4.84 13.32
N LEU A 14 13.17 5.90 14.11
CA LEU A 14 13.94 6.09 15.35
C LEU A 14 12.98 6.02 16.54
N LYS A 15 13.52 5.96 17.77
CA LYS A 15 12.72 5.86 19.00
C LYS A 15 11.58 6.88 19.09
N ASN A 16 11.82 8.10 18.62
CA ASN A 16 10.87 9.22 18.71
C ASN A 16 10.52 9.83 17.33
N LYS A 17 10.79 9.13 16.22
CA LYS A 17 10.53 9.64 14.87
C LYS A 17 10.11 8.50 13.94
N SER A 18 8.97 8.67 13.27
CA SER A 18 8.53 7.73 12.23
C SER A 18 9.54 7.64 11.09
N GLY A 19 9.69 6.44 10.53
CA GLY A 19 10.44 6.22 9.30
C GLY A 19 9.63 6.59 8.07
N ARG A 20 10.23 6.41 6.89
CA ARG A 20 9.57 6.56 5.60
C ARG A 20 9.60 5.24 4.84
N GLY A 21 8.43 4.79 4.43
CA GLY A 21 8.26 3.56 3.66
C GLY A 21 7.67 3.85 2.29
N ARG A 22 7.95 2.97 1.33
CA ARG A 22 7.25 2.91 0.04
C ARG A 22 6.52 1.59 -0.06
N PHE A 23 5.21 1.68 -0.29
CA PHE A 23 4.43 0.51 -0.64
C PHE A 23 4.47 0.27 -2.15
N ILE A 24 4.79 -0.96 -2.53
CA ILE A 24 4.71 -1.46 -3.91
C ILE A 24 3.47 -2.34 -3.96
N PHE A 25 2.48 -1.92 -4.75
CA PHE A 25 1.21 -2.63 -4.89
C PHE A 25 1.38 -3.73 -5.93
N SER A 26 1.02 -4.96 -5.57
CA SER A 26 1.15 -6.12 -6.45
C SER A 26 -0.16 -6.52 -7.10
N ASP A 27 -0.05 -7.32 -8.16
CA ASP A 27 -1.17 -7.97 -8.86
C ASP A 27 -1.68 -9.22 -8.14
N ARG A 28 -1.05 -9.58 -7.02
CA ARG A 28 -1.46 -10.67 -6.12
C ARG A 28 -2.78 -10.33 -5.43
N TYR A 29 -3.57 -11.35 -5.13
CA TYR A 29 -4.78 -11.22 -4.31
C TYR A 29 -4.90 -12.38 -3.34
N SER A 30 -5.77 -12.21 -2.35
CA SER A 30 -6.06 -13.21 -1.31
C SER A 30 -7.57 -13.28 -1.14
N VAL A 31 -8.10 -14.49 -0.96
CA VAL A 31 -9.52 -14.74 -0.71
C VAL A 31 -9.61 -15.73 0.45
N PHE A 32 -10.55 -15.53 1.38
CA PHE A 32 -10.81 -16.43 2.52
C PHE A 32 -9.55 -16.86 3.30
N ASP A 33 -8.69 -15.89 3.67
CA ASP A 33 -7.46 -16.11 4.44
C ASP A 33 -6.45 -17.11 3.83
N TRP A 34 -6.60 -17.44 2.54
CA TRP A 34 -5.73 -18.38 1.83
C TRP A 34 -4.27 -17.93 1.74
N GLY A 35 -4.03 -16.62 1.83
CA GLY A 35 -2.74 -16.03 1.48
C GLY A 35 -2.71 -15.62 0.02
N GLU A 36 -1.54 -15.63 -0.62
CA GLU A 36 -1.45 -15.31 -2.04
C GLU A 36 -2.10 -16.42 -2.89
N MET A 37 -3.00 -16.02 -3.78
CA MET A 37 -3.59 -16.90 -4.80
C MET A 37 -2.56 -17.22 -5.90
N PRO A 38 -2.62 -18.41 -6.53
CA PRO A 38 -1.65 -18.82 -7.55
C PRO A 38 -1.73 -17.96 -8.82
N ASP A 39 -2.91 -17.44 -9.14
CA ASP A 39 -3.13 -16.56 -10.28
C ASP A 39 -2.92 -15.10 -9.88
N HIS A 40 -2.53 -14.27 -10.86
CA HIS A 40 -2.41 -12.82 -10.70
C HIS A 40 -3.48 -12.11 -11.53
N ILE A 41 -3.99 -10.99 -11.02
CA ILE A 41 -4.93 -10.14 -11.74
C ILE A 41 -4.12 -9.00 -12.38
N SER A 42 -3.95 -9.03 -13.70
CA SER A 42 -3.18 -8.03 -14.45
C SER A 42 -3.61 -6.60 -14.10
N ASP A 43 -2.63 -5.72 -13.86
CA ASP A 43 -2.80 -4.30 -13.58
C ASP A 43 -3.58 -3.96 -12.29
N LYS A 44 -3.91 -4.96 -11.46
CA LYS A 44 -4.61 -4.74 -10.18
C LYS A 44 -3.79 -3.82 -9.27
N GLY A 45 -2.50 -4.10 -9.09
CA GLY A 45 -1.60 -3.33 -8.24
C GLY A 45 -1.51 -1.88 -8.69
N LYS A 46 -1.35 -1.67 -10.00
CA LYS A 46 -1.32 -0.33 -10.62
C LYS A 46 -2.63 0.42 -10.41
N SER A 47 -3.77 -0.22 -10.69
CA SER A 47 -5.10 0.37 -10.55
C SER A 47 -5.39 0.77 -9.10
N LEU A 48 -5.04 -0.10 -8.15
CA LEU A 48 -5.20 0.17 -6.72
C LEU A 48 -4.24 1.25 -6.21
N CYS A 49 -3.02 1.32 -6.74
CA CYS A 49 -2.06 2.36 -6.36
C CYS A 49 -2.57 3.76 -6.74
N ILE A 50 -3.03 3.93 -7.97
CA ILE A 50 -3.61 5.20 -8.45
C ILE A 50 -4.88 5.55 -7.66
N SER A 51 -5.78 4.59 -7.48
CA SER A 51 -7.02 4.81 -6.72
C SER A 51 -6.73 5.21 -5.27
N ALA A 52 -5.79 4.54 -4.61
CA ALA A 52 -5.40 4.86 -3.25
C ALA A 52 -4.81 6.27 -3.14
N ALA A 53 -3.88 6.65 -4.04
CA ALA A 53 -3.29 7.99 -4.06
C ALA A 53 -4.38 9.07 -4.21
N TYR A 54 -5.30 8.89 -5.16
CA TYR A 54 -6.43 9.81 -5.35
C TYR A 54 -7.26 10.02 -4.07
N PHE A 55 -7.62 8.93 -3.37
CA PHE A 55 -8.39 9.04 -2.14
C PHE A 55 -7.59 9.64 -0.99
N PHE A 56 -6.28 9.35 -0.89
CA PHE A 56 -5.42 9.97 0.12
C PHE A 56 -5.29 11.48 -0.08
N GLU A 57 -5.05 11.94 -1.32
CA GLU A 57 -5.03 13.37 -1.66
C GLU A 57 -6.38 14.03 -1.39
N LYS A 58 -7.49 13.32 -1.65
CA LYS A 58 -8.83 13.82 -1.30
C LYS A 58 -9.01 13.98 0.20
N LEU A 59 -8.59 13.01 1.01
CA LEU A 59 -8.64 13.08 2.47
C LEU A 59 -7.78 14.23 3.01
N GLU A 60 -6.59 14.43 2.44
CA GLU A 60 -5.73 15.56 2.79
C GLU A 60 -6.42 16.91 2.50
N SER A 61 -7.10 17.03 1.35
CA SER A 61 -7.89 18.24 1.03
C SER A 61 -9.03 18.52 2.01
N MET A 62 -9.48 17.50 2.75
CA MET A 62 -10.49 17.59 3.81
C MET A 62 -9.88 17.82 5.20
N GLY A 63 -8.56 17.97 5.30
CA GLY A 63 -7.82 18.13 6.56
C GLY A 63 -7.66 16.84 7.36
N ILE A 64 -7.92 15.68 6.76
CA ILE A 64 -7.80 14.37 7.43
C ILE A 64 -6.37 13.86 7.27
N LYS A 65 -5.66 13.73 8.39
CA LYS A 65 -4.29 13.21 8.41
C LYS A 65 -4.30 11.71 8.12
N THR A 66 -3.41 11.27 7.24
CA THR A 66 -3.20 9.86 6.91
C THR A 66 -1.72 9.51 7.01
N HIS A 67 -1.36 8.27 6.67
CA HIS A 67 0.05 7.85 6.60
C HIS A 67 0.69 8.10 5.21
N TYR A 68 -0.13 8.54 4.24
CA TYR A 68 0.32 8.94 2.90
C TYR A 68 1.08 10.26 2.98
#